data_AF-A0A1G2DG43-F1
#
_entry.id   AF-A0A1G2DG43-F1
#
_cell.length_a   1.000
_cell.length_b   1.000
_cell.length_c   1.000
_cell.angle_alpha   90.00
_cell.angle_beta   90.00
_cell.angle_gamma   90.00
#
_symmetry.space_group_name_H-M   'P 1'
#
loop_
_entity.id
_entity.type
_entity.pdbx_description
1 polymer ?
#
loop_
_entity_poly.entity_id
_entity_poly.type
_entity_poly.pdbx_seq_one_letter_code
_entity_poly.pdbx_strand_id
1 'polypeptide(L)'
;MLDTFLPNPCFVDKSLTWCGAVADIAILLSVIAIFYALSRVYPNWKARVGIMFGGVFIFELFTSPMWVNPHFGFFAYAHRDVTYVLTLGWTALFLGVLFFVERYFASHGERARFAASVFLITVLGFIAEIALVAGDLREYAPEVKERLVGLFFLDVPVEAFYYIPVFSSLVLGFYKYALILKERALIAPVKKGKHVRNFVIAFVGVFLFELMIEPMVVNAQFPAWSYVYHDISIVMTLGWIVLLWLTTTLVGRFLPQVSEVRRFFLSLVAIAAFAAPIEEWLITHGYRIYSASAQADFSGFLTPITHMPIEVVFAVPCYFALILGFVNYWKITLDNKA
;
A
#
# COMPACT_ATOMS: atom_id res chain seq x y z
N MET A 1 -9.23 -29.58 -19.92
CA MET A 1 -9.28 -29.74 -18.44
C MET A 1 -9.61 -28.36 -17.86
N LEU A 2 -10.75 -27.79 -18.27
CA LEU A 2 -11.14 -26.39 -18.04
C LEU A 2 -12.66 -26.25 -17.82
N ASP A 3 -13.29 -27.27 -17.25
CA ASP A 3 -14.71 -27.25 -16.91
C ASP A 3 -14.87 -27.86 -15.52
N THR A 4 -14.82 -27.00 -14.50
CA THR A 4 -15.44 -27.12 -13.16
C THR A 4 -14.78 -26.07 -12.27
N PHE A 5 -15.58 -25.39 -11.45
CA PHE A 5 -15.24 -24.24 -10.58
C PHE A 5 -15.29 -22.86 -11.23
N LEU A 6 -16.50 -22.40 -11.57
CA LEU A 6 -16.89 -21.06 -11.13
C LEU A 6 -17.71 -21.24 -9.84
N PRO A 7 -17.09 -21.30 -8.65
CA PRO A 7 -17.85 -21.04 -7.44
C PRO A 7 -18.53 -19.69 -7.64
N ASN A 8 -19.82 -19.62 -7.29
CA ASN A 8 -20.59 -18.38 -7.24
C ASN A 8 -19.69 -17.27 -6.72
N PRO A 9 -19.50 -16.14 -7.44
CA PRO A 9 -18.75 -15.03 -6.88
C PRO A 9 -19.42 -14.70 -5.56
N CYS A 10 -18.69 -14.83 -4.45
CA CYS A 10 -19.18 -14.45 -3.13
C CYS A 10 -19.54 -12.97 -3.19
N PHE A 11 -20.80 -12.68 -3.48
CA PHE A 11 -21.31 -11.32 -3.35
C PHE A 11 -21.30 -11.01 -1.87
N VAL A 12 -20.36 -10.17 -1.45
CA VAL A 12 -20.37 -9.58 -0.12
C VAL A 12 -21.75 -9.03 0.17
N ASP A 13 -22.24 -9.25 1.39
CA ASP A 13 -23.55 -8.73 1.79
C ASP A 13 -23.50 -7.20 1.78
N LYS A 14 -24.19 -6.59 0.81
CA LYS A 14 -24.29 -5.13 0.64
C LYS A 14 -25.59 -4.58 1.23
N SER A 15 -26.30 -5.33 2.08
CA SER A 15 -27.47 -4.85 2.79
C SER A 15 -27.06 -3.79 3.81
N LEU A 16 -27.71 -2.63 3.82
CA LEU A 16 -27.36 -1.58 4.78
C LEU A 16 -27.88 -1.95 6.18
N THR A 17 -26.98 -2.17 7.14
CA THR A 17 -27.36 -2.33 8.55
C THR A 17 -27.38 -0.99 9.27
N TRP A 18 -27.98 -0.95 10.47
CA TRP A 18 -27.92 0.25 11.32
C TRP A 18 -26.48 0.63 11.68
N CYS A 19 -25.65 -0.36 12.03
CA CYS A 19 -24.23 -0.15 12.31
C CYS A 19 -23.50 0.43 11.09
N GLY A 20 -23.76 -0.11 9.89
CA GLY A 20 -23.19 0.38 8.64
C GLY A 20 -23.56 1.84 8.37
N ALA A 21 -24.85 2.18 8.50
CA ALA A 21 -25.33 3.55 8.30
C ALA A 21 -24.71 4.54 9.31
N VAL A 22 -24.60 4.16 10.58
CA VAL A 22 -23.96 5.00 11.62
C VAL A 22 -22.47 5.17 11.32
N ALA A 23 -21.78 4.11 10.93
CA ALA A 23 -20.36 4.15 10.56
C ALA A 23 -20.13 5.08 9.35
N ASP A 24 -20.93 4.95 8.30
CA ASP A 24 -20.86 5.82 7.12
C ASP A 24 -21.01 7.29 7.49
N ILE A 25 -22.05 7.62 8.27
CA ILE A 25 -22.30 9.00 8.70
C ILE A 25 -21.13 9.50 9.55
N ALA A 26 -20.63 8.71 10.51
CA ALA A 26 -19.53 9.09 11.38
C ALA A 26 -18.22 9.32 10.59
N ILE A 27 -17.91 8.45 9.63
CA ILE A 27 -16.73 8.57 8.78
C ILE A 27 -16.85 9.80 7.89
N LEU A 28 -17.98 10.00 7.22
CA LEU A 28 -18.19 11.15 6.33
C LEU A 28 -18.14 12.49 7.08
N LEU A 29 -18.72 12.57 8.27
CA LEU A 29 -18.61 13.76 9.13
C LEU A 29 -17.16 14.03 9.54
N SER A 30 -16.41 12.98 9.89
CA SER A 30 -14.99 13.08 10.24
C SER A 30 -14.14 13.56 9.05
N VAL A 31 -14.41 13.03 7.85
CA VAL A 31 -13.78 13.44 6.59
C VAL A 31 -14.04 14.93 6.33
N ILE A 32 -15.29 15.38 6.45
CA ILE A 32 -15.66 16.79 6.27
C ILE A 32 -14.91 17.67 7.27
N ALA A 33 -14.89 17.29 8.55
CA ALA A 33 -14.22 18.06 9.60
C ALA A 33 -12.70 18.20 9.35
N ILE A 34 -12.02 17.08 9.02
CA ILE A 34 -10.59 17.09 8.73
C ILE A 34 -10.29 17.90 7.45
N PHE A 35 -11.06 17.70 6.38
CA PHE A 35 -10.82 18.42 5.12
C PHE A 35 -11.08 19.91 5.29
N TYR A 36 -12.10 20.29 6.07
CA TYR A 36 -12.33 21.67 6.44
C TYR A 36 -11.15 22.25 7.23
N ALA A 37 -10.65 21.56 8.26
CA ALA A 37 -9.49 22.03 9.03
C ALA A 37 -8.25 22.21 8.14
N LEU A 38 -7.95 21.24 7.27
CA LEU A 38 -6.85 21.32 6.30
C LEU A 38 -7.03 22.50 5.34
N SER A 39 -8.26 22.77 4.88
CA SER A 39 -8.54 23.88 3.97
C SER A 39 -8.25 25.26 4.57
N ARG A 40 -8.28 25.37 5.91
CA ARG A 40 -7.96 26.60 6.63
C ARG A 40 -6.46 26.81 6.83
N VAL A 41 -5.66 25.74 6.75
CA VAL A 41 -4.22 25.79 7.08
C VAL A 41 -3.34 25.66 5.83
N TYR A 42 -3.68 24.77 4.91
CA TYR A 42 -2.87 24.52 3.72
C TYR A 42 -3.52 25.08 2.44
N PRO A 43 -2.89 26.02 1.74
CA PRO A 43 -3.38 26.51 0.46
C PRO A 43 -3.57 25.41 -0.59
N ASN A 44 -2.73 24.36 -0.53
CA ASN A 44 -2.73 23.23 -1.45
C ASN A 44 -3.45 21.98 -0.87
N TRP A 45 -4.36 22.14 0.07
CA TRP A 45 -5.04 21.02 0.75
C TRP A 45 -5.68 20.01 -0.20
N LYS A 46 -6.30 20.45 -1.31
CA LYS A 46 -6.92 19.55 -2.31
C LYS A 46 -5.91 18.57 -2.90
N ALA A 47 -4.68 19.02 -3.13
CA ALA A 47 -3.63 18.16 -3.64
C ALA A 47 -3.13 17.18 -2.59
N ARG A 48 -3.02 17.62 -1.33
CA ARG A 48 -2.68 16.76 -0.20
C ARG A 48 -3.73 15.64 -0.07
N VAL A 49 -5.01 15.99 -0.14
CA VAL A 49 -6.12 15.03 -0.18
C VAL A 49 -5.99 14.07 -1.35
N GLY A 50 -5.85 14.57 -2.59
CA GLY A 50 -5.78 13.72 -3.78
C GLY A 50 -4.58 12.76 -3.80
N ILE A 51 -3.40 13.22 -3.34
CA ILE A 51 -2.20 12.36 -3.25
C ILE A 51 -2.38 11.28 -2.17
N MET A 52 -2.87 11.66 -0.99
CA MET A 52 -3.10 10.69 0.09
C MET A 52 -4.15 9.67 -0.32
N PHE A 53 -5.28 10.14 -0.86
CA PHE A 53 -6.33 9.29 -1.40
C PHE A 53 -5.79 8.32 -2.44
N GLY A 54 -4.94 8.79 -3.38
CA GLY A 54 -4.32 7.90 -4.36
C GLY A 54 -3.44 6.81 -3.73
N GLY A 55 -2.65 7.14 -2.69
CA GLY A 55 -1.84 6.15 -1.97
C GLY A 55 -2.68 5.13 -1.20
N VAL A 56 -3.69 5.59 -0.47
CA VAL A 56 -4.63 4.73 0.27
C VAL A 56 -5.46 3.88 -0.69
N PHE A 57 -5.94 4.44 -1.79
CA PHE A 57 -6.73 3.72 -2.79
C PHE A 57 -5.91 2.64 -3.50
N ILE A 58 -4.64 2.90 -3.83
CA ILE A 58 -3.75 1.85 -4.35
C ILE A 58 -3.65 0.69 -3.36
N PHE A 59 -3.44 1.00 -2.08
CA PHE A 59 -3.42 -0.03 -1.04
C PHE A 59 -4.75 -0.79 -1.00
N GLU A 60 -5.86 -0.10 -0.71
CA GLU A 60 -7.19 -0.70 -0.55
C GLU A 60 -7.62 -1.55 -1.74
N LEU A 61 -7.36 -1.07 -2.97
CA LEU A 61 -7.74 -1.77 -4.18
C LEU A 61 -7.02 -3.11 -4.32
N PHE A 62 -5.73 -3.13 -4.02
CA PHE A 62 -4.92 -4.31 -4.29
C PHE A 62 -4.78 -5.24 -3.11
N THR A 63 -5.17 -4.82 -1.91
CA THR A 63 -5.34 -5.70 -0.75
C THR A 63 -6.81 -6.03 -0.47
N SER A 64 -7.73 -5.68 -1.38
CA SER A 64 -9.14 -6.05 -1.28
C SER A 64 -9.38 -7.54 -1.02
N PRO A 65 -8.61 -8.49 -1.58
CA PRO A 65 -8.85 -9.90 -1.32
C PRO A 65 -8.57 -10.35 0.12
N MET A 66 -7.95 -9.49 0.95
CA MET A 66 -7.62 -9.81 2.33
C MET A 66 -8.78 -9.56 3.30
N TRP A 67 -9.80 -8.83 2.87
CA TRP A 67 -10.92 -8.47 3.74
C TRP A 67 -12.25 -8.44 3.00
N VAL A 68 -13.29 -8.68 3.78
CA VAL A 68 -14.68 -8.56 3.36
C VAL A 68 -15.26 -7.38 4.12
N ASN A 69 -15.85 -6.42 3.42
CA ASN A 69 -16.47 -5.24 4.03
C ASN A 69 -17.99 -5.31 3.85
N PRO A 70 -18.72 -6.11 4.64
CA PRO A 70 -20.16 -6.21 4.49
C PRO A 70 -20.88 -4.97 5.03
N HIS A 71 -22.17 -4.91 4.77
CA HIS A 71 -23.13 -4.09 5.48
C HIS A 71 -23.09 -2.56 5.31
N PHE A 72 -22.24 -2.02 4.44
CA PHE A 72 -22.15 -0.57 4.16
C PHE A 72 -23.21 -0.05 3.18
N GLY A 73 -24.08 -0.92 2.65
CA GLY A 73 -25.02 -0.53 1.60
C GLY A 73 -24.36 -0.43 0.21
N PHE A 74 -25.10 -0.82 -0.84
CA PHE A 74 -24.56 -0.87 -2.21
C PHE A 74 -23.89 0.42 -2.69
N PHE A 75 -24.32 1.57 -2.16
CA PHE A 75 -23.83 2.89 -2.56
C PHE A 75 -22.44 3.22 -2.01
N ALA A 76 -21.90 2.47 -1.05
CA ALA A 76 -20.61 2.75 -0.41
C ALA A 76 -19.40 2.11 -1.12
N TYR A 77 -19.63 1.20 -2.07
CA TYR A 77 -18.60 0.42 -2.75
C TYR A 77 -18.10 1.12 -4.02
N ALA A 78 -16.78 1.19 -4.17
CA ALA A 78 -16.12 1.71 -5.37
C ALA A 78 -15.80 0.59 -6.38
N HIS A 79 -15.30 -0.55 -5.90
CA HIS A 79 -14.96 -1.69 -6.73
C HIS A 79 -15.03 -2.97 -5.89
N ARG A 80 -15.92 -3.90 -6.25
CA ARG A 80 -16.22 -5.11 -5.46
C ARG A 80 -16.43 -4.81 -3.98
N ASP A 81 -15.42 -5.08 -3.16
CA ASP A 81 -15.45 -5.00 -1.69
C ASP A 81 -14.66 -3.80 -1.15
N VAL A 82 -14.02 -3.05 -2.06
CA VAL A 82 -13.38 -1.78 -1.77
C VAL A 82 -14.46 -0.73 -1.58
N THR A 83 -14.59 -0.19 -0.36
CA THR A 83 -15.52 0.90 -0.06
C THR A 83 -14.81 2.25 -0.17
N TYR A 84 -15.42 3.20 -0.90
CA TYR A 84 -14.85 4.55 -0.93
C TYR A 84 -15.01 5.24 0.43
N VAL A 85 -15.98 4.83 1.24
CA VAL A 85 -16.19 5.40 2.57
C VAL A 85 -15.01 5.06 3.48
N LEU A 86 -14.59 3.78 3.56
CA LEU A 86 -13.39 3.42 4.32
C LEU A 86 -12.13 4.03 3.71
N THR A 87 -12.02 4.06 2.38
CA THR A 87 -10.88 4.72 1.69
C THR A 87 -10.76 6.20 2.09
N LEU A 88 -11.88 6.92 2.13
CA LEU A 88 -11.93 8.32 2.59
C LEU A 88 -11.65 8.44 4.09
N GLY A 89 -12.17 7.51 4.90
CA GLY A 89 -11.90 7.41 6.33
C GLY A 89 -10.41 7.29 6.64
N TRP A 90 -9.72 6.34 5.99
CA TRP A 90 -8.26 6.20 6.08
C TRP A 90 -7.53 7.45 5.57
N THR A 91 -7.98 8.03 4.45
CA THR A 91 -7.40 9.28 3.93
C THR A 91 -7.48 10.42 4.94
N ALA A 92 -8.65 10.59 5.59
CA ALA A 92 -8.85 11.60 6.62
C ALA A 92 -8.06 11.30 7.89
N LEU A 93 -7.97 10.03 8.31
CA LEU A 93 -7.15 9.61 9.45
C LEU A 93 -5.68 9.96 9.23
N PHE A 94 -5.11 9.58 8.08
CA PHE A 94 -3.71 9.85 7.74
C PHE A 94 -3.42 11.36 7.73
N LEU A 95 -4.25 12.15 7.05
CA LEU A 95 -4.04 13.59 6.97
C LEU A 95 -4.28 14.29 8.31
N GLY A 96 -5.25 13.83 9.10
CA GLY A 96 -5.51 14.33 10.45
C GLY A 96 -4.32 14.09 11.38
N VAL A 97 -3.75 12.88 11.36
CA VAL A 97 -2.52 12.56 12.11
C VAL A 97 -1.34 13.38 11.63
N LEU A 98 -1.13 13.51 10.32
CA LEU A 98 -0.05 14.34 9.78
C LEU A 98 -0.19 15.80 10.19
N PHE A 99 -1.40 16.37 10.09
CA PHE A 99 -1.70 17.73 10.54
C PHE A 99 -1.38 17.90 12.03
N PHE A 100 -1.81 16.95 12.87
CA PHE A 100 -1.52 16.94 14.30
C PHE A 100 -0.01 16.87 14.56
N VAL A 101 0.70 15.92 13.94
CA VAL A 101 2.14 15.72 14.13
C VAL A 101 2.93 16.94 13.66
N GLU A 102 2.60 17.51 12.50
CA GLU A 102 3.24 18.72 12.00
C GLU A 102 3.04 19.91 12.96
N ARG A 103 1.89 20.01 13.63
CA ARG A 103 1.60 21.09 14.56
C ARG A 103 2.28 20.94 15.92
N TYR A 104 2.29 19.74 16.49
CA TYR A 104 2.75 19.48 17.86
C TYR A 104 4.19 18.95 17.95
N PHE A 105 4.69 18.31 16.90
CA PHE A 105 6.08 17.84 16.80
C PHE A 105 6.91 18.70 15.84
N ALA A 106 6.50 19.94 15.59
CA ALA A 106 7.16 20.86 14.66
C ALA A 106 8.67 21.07 14.94
N SER A 107 9.08 21.00 16.21
CA SER A 107 10.48 21.14 16.64
C SER A 107 11.33 19.88 16.42
N HIS A 108 10.71 18.75 16.07
CA HIS A 108 11.39 17.47 15.91
C HIS A 108 11.79 17.25 14.44
N GLY A 109 12.92 16.57 14.25
CA GLY A 109 13.41 16.20 12.91
C GLY A 109 12.42 15.30 12.16
N GLU A 110 12.55 15.25 10.83
CA GLU A 110 11.61 14.54 9.96
C GLU A 110 11.47 13.04 10.32
N ARG A 111 12.54 12.39 10.80
CA ARG A 111 12.51 10.98 11.24
C ARG A 111 11.55 10.76 12.42
N ALA A 112 11.63 11.63 13.42
CA ALA A 112 10.80 11.52 14.62
C ALA A 112 9.35 11.84 14.30
N ARG A 113 9.09 12.83 13.43
CA ARG A 113 7.75 13.13 12.92
C ARG A 113 7.17 11.96 12.13
N PHE A 114 7.94 11.34 11.24
CA PHE A 114 7.48 10.15 10.49
C PHE A 114 7.12 9.00 11.43
N ALA A 115 8.00 8.68 12.39
CA ALA A 115 7.76 7.62 13.37
C ALA A 115 6.53 7.92 14.24
N ALA A 116 6.36 9.16 14.69
CA ALA A 116 5.18 9.59 15.44
C ALA A 116 3.90 9.46 14.61
N SER A 117 3.93 9.80 13.31
CA SER A 117 2.79 9.63 12.41
C SER A 117 2.42 8.15 12.24
N VAL A 118 3.40 7.28 11.98
CA VAL A 118 3.16 5.82 11.87
C VAL A 118 2.59 5.27 13.17
N PHE A 119 3.16 5.64 14.32
CA PHE A 119 2.68 5.20 15.63
C PHE A 119 1.23 5.63 15.90
N LEU A 120 0.91 6.92 15.69
CA LEU A 120 -0.45 7.43 15.92
C LEU A 120 -1.47 6.82 14.96
N ILE A 121 -1.12 6.64 13.67
CA ILE A 121 -1.99 5.93 12.72
C ILE A 121 -2.18 4.49 13.15
N THR A 122 -1.14 3.82 13.66
CA THR A 122 -1.26 2.44 14.15
C THR A 122 -2.25 2.34 15.29
N VAL A 123 -2.13 3.21 16.30
CA VAL A 123 -3.06 3.21 17.45
C VAL A 123 -4.49 3.51 17.01
N LEU A 124 -4.70 4.57 16.24
CA LEU A 124 -6.05 4.98 15.83
C LEU A 124 -6.66 4.02 14.80
N GLY A 125 -5.86 3.49 13.89
CA GLY A 125 -6.27 2.50 12.91
C GLY A 125 -6.67 1.18 13.57
N PHE A 126 -5.96 0.76 14.61
CA PHE A 126 -6.31 -0.44 15.37
C PHE A 126 -7.62 -0.26 16.16
N ILE A 127 -7.85 0.92 16.75
CA ILE A 127 -9.14 1.27 17.39
C ILE A 127 -10.27 1.25 16.34
N ALA A 128 -10.05 1.81 15.15
CA ALA A 128 -11.01 1.79 14.07
C ALA A 128 -11.31 0.35 13.61
N GLU A 129 -10.28 -0.50 13.49
CA GLU A 129 -10.43 -1.91 13.13
C GLU A 129 -11.31 -2.66 14.14
N ILE A 130 -11.07 -2.47 15.45
CA ILE A 130 -11.91 -3.05 16.50
C ILE A 130 -13.36 -2.61 16.33
N ALA A 131 -13.61 -1.33 16.07
CA ALA A 131 -14.97 -0.81 15.89
C ALA A 131 -15.65 -1.40 14.65
N LEU A 132 -14.92 -1.61 13.55
CA LEU A 132 -15.45 -2.19 12.32
C LEU A 132 -15.75 -3.68 12.47
N VAL A 133 -14.84 -4.45 13.09
CA VAL A 133 -15.03 -5.88 13.34
C VAL A 133 -16.17 -6.11 14.34
N ALA A 134 -16.19 -5.36 15.45
CA ALA A 134 -17.28 -5.47 16.44
C ALA A 134 -18.65 -5.03 15.89
N GLY A 135 -18.65 -4.16 14.88
CA GLY A 135 -19.84 -3.72 14.17
C GLY A 135 -20.30 -4.66 13.05
N ASP A 136 -19.60 -5.77 12.82
CA ASP A 136 -19.82 -6.68 11.69
C ASP A 136 -19.76 -5.97 10.33
N LEU A 137 -18.83 -5.00 10.22
CA LEU A 137 -18.58 -4.21 9.02
C LEU A 137 -17.27 -4.60 8.33
N ARG A 138 -16.46 -5.44 8.98
CA ARG A 138 -15.21 -5.96 8.41
C ARG A 138 -14.93 -7.36 8.91
N GLU A 139 -14.56 -8.22 7.98
CA GLU A 139 -14.11 -9.58 8.25
C GLU A 139 -12.80 -9.88 7.51
N TYR A 140 -12.00 -10.78 8.06
CA TYR A 140 -10.78 -11.28 7.41
C TYR A 140 -11.10 -12.44 6.47
N ALA A 141 -10.49 -12.42 5.29
CA ALA A 141 -10.56 -13.53 4.34
C ALA A 141 -9.98 -14.83 4.96
N PRO A 142 -10.42 -16.02 4.51
CA PRO A 142 -9.91 -17.30 5.03
C PRO A 142 -8.39 -17.41 4.99
N GLU A 143 -7.75 -16.94 3.92
CA GLU A 143 -6.31 -17.01 3.75
C GLU A 143 -5.56 -16.12 4.75
N VAL A 144 -6.15 -14.97 5.12
CA VAL A 144 -5.62 -14.15 6.22
C VAL A 144 -5.73 -14.91 7.53
N LYS A 145 -6.91 -15.50 7.81
CA LYS A 145 -7.17 -16.26 9.04
C LYS A 145 -6.20 -17.44 9.20
N GLU A 146 -5.83 -18.11 8.11
CA GLU A 146 -4.86 -19.21 8.10
C GLU A 146 -3.42 -18.78 8.45
N ARG A 147 -3.08 -17.50 8.22
CA ARG A 147 -1.75 -16.93 8.53
C ARG A 147 -1.66 -16.30 9.92
N LEU A 148 -2.78 -16.16 10.63
CA LEU A 148 -2.80 -15.62 11.98
C LEU A 148 -2.15 -16.60 12.97
N VAL A 149 -1.43 -16.07 13.95
CA VAL A 149 -0.86 -16.81 15.09
C VAL A 149 -1.96 -17.26 16.08
N GLY A 150 -3.21 -16.80 15.87
CA GLY A 150 -4.37 -17.16 16.68
C GLY A 150 -4.52 -16.34 17.97
N LEU A 151 -3.73 -15.27 18.13
CA LEU A 151 -3.87 -14.31 19.21
C LEU A 151 -4.77 -13.16 18.77
N PHE A 152 -5.80 -12.87 19.55
CA PHE A 152 -6.78 -11.82 19.28
C PHE A 152 -6.90 -10.86 20.45
N PHE A 153 -7.16 -9.60 20.14
CA PHE A 153 -7.52 -8.57 21.10
C PHE A 153 -8.81 -7.90 20.63
N LEU A 154 -9.90 -8.09 21.38
CA LEU A 154 -11.24 -7.63 21.00
C LEU A 154 -11.62 -8.07 19.57
N ASP A 155 -11.47 -9.37 19.30
CA ASP A 155 -11.74 -10.04 18.01
C ASP A 155 -10.87 -9.58 16.82
N VAL A 156 -9.95 -8.64 17.04
CA VAL A 156 -8.95 -8.22 16.05
C VAL A 156 -7.66 -9.01 16.25
N PRO A 157 -7.08 -9.62 15.20
CA PRO A 157 -5.80 -10.30 15.27
C PRO A 157 -4.67 -9.37 15.69
N VAL A 158 -3.73 -9.87 16.50
CA VAL A 158 -2.55 -9.09 16.91
C VAL A 158 -1.67 -8.71 15.72
N GLU A 159 -1.76 -9.45 14.61
CA GLU A 159 -1.09 -9.20 13.35
C GLU A 159 -1.43 -7.80 12.79
N ALA A 160 -2.61 -7.25 13.11
CA ALA A 160 -2.98 -5.89 12.76
C ALA A 160 -1.98 -4.85 13.33
N PHE A 161 -1.33 -5.14 14.47
CA PHE A 161 -0.31 -4.26 15.06
C PHE A 161 0.97 -4.15 14.24
N TYR A 162 1.31 -5.14 13.40
CA TYR A 162 2.44 -4.99 12.46
C TYR A 162 1.95 -4.64 11.06
N TYR A 163 0.76 -5.09 10.65
CA TYR A 163 0.23 -4.80 9.32
C TYR A 163 -0.05 -3.30 9.14
N ILE A 164 -0.69 -2.65 10.13
CA ILE A 164 -0.99 -1.22 10.05
C ILE A 164 0.27 -0.35 9.86
N PRO A 165 1.34 -0.48 10.67
CA PRO A 165 2.54 0.32 10.47
C PRO A 165 3.27 -0.01 9.17
N VAL A 166 3.18 -1.25 8.67
CA VAL A 166 3.77 -1.65 7.38
C VAL A 166 3.14 -0.86 6.23
N PHE A 167 1.82 -0.93 6.07
CA PHE A 167 1.16 -0.21 4.97
C PHE A 167 1.22 1.31 5.17
N SER A 168 1.07 1.76 6.42
CA SER A 168 1.13 3.20 6.73
C SER A 168 2.48 3.80 6.38
N SER A 169 3.57 3.06 6.59
CA SER A 169 4.91 3.50 6.20
C SER A 169 5.02 3.68 4.68
N LEU A 170 4.53 2.73 3.89
CA LEU A 170 4.55 2.82 2.42
C LEU A 170 3.69 3.98 1.90
N VAL A 171 2.46 4.11 2.39
CA VAL A 171 1.53 5.18 1.99
C VAL A 171 2.06 6.55 2.41
N LEU A 172 2.56 6.72 3.64
CA LEU A 172 3.14 7.98 4.09
C LEU A 172 4.41 8.35 3.30
N GLY A 173 5.26 7.37 3.02
CA GLY A 173 6.47 7.56 2.21
C GLY A 173 6.13 8.04 0.80
N PHE A 174 5.16 7.37 0.15
CA PHE A 174 4.62 7.79 -1.13
C PHE A 174 4.04 9.21 -1.08
N TYR A 175 3.17 9.49 -0.11
CA TYR A 175 2.53 10.79 0.06
C TYR A 175 3.56 11.92 0.20
N LYS A 176 4.52 11.77 1.12
CA LYS A 176 5.56 12.78 1.37
C LYS A 176 6.47 12.96 0.16
N TYR A 177 6.83 11.89 -0.55
CA TYR A 177 7.58 12.00 -1.79
C TYR A 177 6.80 12.75 -2.87
N ALA A 178 5.54 12.41 -3.09
CA ALA A 178 4.69 13.06 -4.08
C ALA A 178 4.46 14.55 -3.76
N LEU A 179 4.41 14.92 -2.48
CA LEU A 179 4.42 16.33 -2.08
C LEU A 179 5.73 17.04 -2.41
N ILE A 180 6.89 16.43 -2.14
CA ILE A 180 8.19 16.99 -2.53
C ILE A 180 8.22 17.27 -4.04
N LEU A 181 7.75 16.31 -4.84
CA LEU A 181 7.66 16.44 -6.29
C LEU A 181 6.74 17.59 -6.73
N LYS A 182 5.59 17.75 -6.07
CA LYS A 182 4.61 18.78 -6.38
C LYS A 182 5.08 20.18 -5.97
N GLU A 183 5.59 20.31 -4.75
CA GLU A 183 6.01 21.58 -4.16
C GLU A 183 7.37 22.05 -4.71
N ARG A 184 8.04 21.23 -5.53
CA ARG A 184 9.36 21.51 -6.10
C ARG A 184 10.35 21.95 -5.03
N ALA A 185 10.28 21.31 -3.86
CA ALA A 185 11.19 21.62 -2.76
C ALA A 185 12.63 21.55 -3.27
N LEU A 186 13.47 22.51 -2.87
CA LEU A 186 14.87 22.54 -3.27
C LEU A 186 15.58 21.32 -2.69
N ILE A 187 15.80 20.30 -3.52
CA ILE A 187 16.58 19.11 -3.15
C ILE A 187 18.04 19.46 -3.36
N ALA A 188 18.84 19.47 -2.29
CA ALA A 188 20.27 19.72 -2.42
C ALA A 188 20.93 18.58 -3.22
N PRO A 189 21.76 18.88 -4.22
CA PRO A 189 22.43 17.86 -5.00
C PRO A 189 23.40 17.06 -4.12
N VAL A 190 23.25 15.74 -4.12
CA VAL A 190 24.05 14.83 -3.30
C VAL A 190 25.37 14.54 -4.01
N LYS A 191 26.48 15.05 -3.47
CA LYS A 191 27.82 14.96 -4.10
C LYS A 191 28.43 13.53 -4.12
N LYS A 192 27.99 12.61 -3.24
CA LYS A 192 28.47 11.22 -3.20
C LYS A 192 27.32 10.25 -2.98
N GLY A 193 27.22 9.24 -3.85
CA GLY A 193 26.23 8.17 -3.74
C GLY A 193 26.47 7.30 -2.51
N LYS A 194 25.54 7.31 -1.54
CA LYS A 194 25.54 6.39 -0.40
C LYS A 194 24.88 5.07 -0.79
N HIS A 195 25.55 4.31 -1.65
CA HIS A 195 25.00 3.10 -2.28
C HIS A 195 24.47 2.07 -1.27
N VAL A 196 25.24 1.77 -0.21
CA VAL A 196 24.81 0.80 0.83
C VAL A 196 23.55 1.27 1.56
N ARG A 197 23.49 2.53 2.00
CA ARG A 197 22.29 3.08 2.66
C ARG A 197 21.08 3.04 1.73
N ASN A 198 21.26 3.41 0.47
CA ASN A 198 20.20 3.42 -0.52
C ASN A 198 19.69 2.00 -0.83
N PHE A 199 20.59 1.02 -0.81
CA PHE A 199 20.24 -0.40 -0.90
C PHE A 199 19.44 -0.86 0.32
N VAL A 200 19.84 -0.51 1.54
CA VAL A 200 19.10 -0.84 2.77
C VAL A 200 17.71 -0.22 2.78
N ILE A 201 17.54 1.04 2.35
CA ILE A 201 16.22 1.66 2.25
C ILE A 201 15.34 0.93 1.22
N ALA A 202 15.91 0.55 0.07
CA ALA A 202 15.21 -0.24 -0.94
C ALA A 202 14.81 -1.60 -0.39
N PHE A 203 15.70 -2.25 0.36
CA PHE A 203 15.42 -3.50 1.06
C PHE A 203 14.22 -3.37 1.99
N VAL A 204 14.22 -2.37 2.87
CA VAL A 204 13.11 -2.12 3.78
C VAL A 204 11.82 -1.86 3.00
N GLY A 205 11.85 -1.01 1.96
CA GLY A 205 10.65 -0.70 1.17
C GLY A 205 10.04 -1.92 0.49
N VAL A 206 10.87 -2.76 -0.14
CA VAL A 206 10.41 -4.01 -0.79
C VAL A 206 9.96 -5.03 0.25
N PHE A 207 10.68 -5.17 1.36
CA PHE A 207 10.32 -6.12 2.42
C PHE A 207 8.99 -5.75 3.11
N LEU A 208 8.75 -4.46 3.37
CA LEU A 208 7.44 -3.98 3.85
C LEU A 208 6.33 -4.31 2.87
N PHE A 209 6.60 -4.19 1.56
CA PHE A 209 5.63 -4.57 0.55
C PHE A 209 5.34 -6.09 0.55
N GLU A 210 6.37 -6.94 0.61
CA GLU A 210 6.18 -8.40 0.69
C GLU A 210 5.39 -8.79 1.94
N LEU A 211 5.66 -8.16 3.10
CA LEU A 211 4.86 -8.34 4.31
C LEU A 211 3.39 -7.92 4.13
N MET A 212 3.13 -6.89 3.33
CA MET A 212 1.79 -6.38 3.07
C MET A 212 0.97 -7.34 2.19
N ILE A 213 1.60 -8.03 1.24
CA ILE A 213 0.89 -8.93 0.31
C ILE A 213 0.99 -10.41 0.69
N GLU A 214 1.67 -10.75 1.80
CA GLU A 214 1.93 -12.13 2.22
C GLU A 214 0.67 -13.00 2.29
N PRO A 215 -0.48 -12.54 2.82
CA PRO A 215 -1.69 -13.37 2.84
C PRO A 215 -2.30 -13.63 1.46
N MET A 216 -1.95 -12.80 0.47
CA MET A 216 -2.53 -12.87 -0.87
C MET A 216 -1.75 -13.76 -1.83
N VAL A 217 -0.46 -13.97 -1.55
CA VAL A 217 0.47 -14.60 -2.49
C VAL A 217 1.38 -15.55 -1.74
N VAL A 218 1.37 -16.81 -2.15
CA VAL A 218 2.25 -17.85 -1.65
C VAL A 218 3.48 -17.95 -2.53
N ASN A 219 4.67 -17.71 -1.97
CA ASN A 219 5.90 -18.00 -2.70
C ASN A 219 6.36 -19.43 -2.40
N ALA A 220 6.36 -20.27 -3.42
CA ALA A 220 6.66 -21.69 -3.31
C ALA A 220 7.96 -22.04 -4.07
N GLN A 221 8.44 -23.26 -3.87
CA GLN A 221 9.54 -23.87 -4.63
C GLN A 221 10.92 -23.17 -4.51
N PHE A 222 11.06 -22.16 -3.67
CA PHE A 222 12.38 -21.63 -3.35
C PHE A 222 13.12 -22.56 -2.38
N PRO A 223 14.46 -22.53 -2.35
CA PRO A 223 15.23 -23.27 -1.36
C PRO A 223 14.81 -22.89 0.06
N ALA A 224 14.67 -23.88 0.96
CA ALA A 224 14.17 -23.67 2.33
C ALA A 224 14.92 -22.56 3.10
N TRP A 225 16.23 -22.42 2.88
CA TRP A 225 17.07 -21.39 3.53
C TRP A 225 16.72 -19.96 3.12
N SER A 226 16.00 -19.77 2.01
CA SER A 226 15.70 -18.46 1.47
C SER A 226 14.45 -17.83 2.08
N TYR A 227 13.60 -18.61 2.76
CA TYR A 227 12.42 -18.12 3.44
C TYR A 227 12.79 -17.44 4.76
N VAL A 228 12.43 -16.16 4.91
CA VAL A 228 12.80 -15.34 6.09
C VAL A 228 11.62 -15.04 7.01
N TYR A 229 10.40 -15.06 6.48
CA TYR A 229 9.17 -14.88 7.25
C TYR A 229 8.04 -15.56 6.50
N HIS A 230 7.46 -16.62 7.08
CA HIS A 230 6.51 -17.51 6.41
C HIS A 230 7.04 -17.95 5.04
N ASP A 231 6.43 -17.48 3.96
CA ASP A 231 6.78 -17.74 2.56
C ASP A 231 7.44 -16.53 1.86
N ILE A 232 7.85 -15.49 2.59
CA ILE A 232 8.63 -14.40 2.01
C ILE A 232 10.06 -14.90 1.73
N SER A 233 10.42 -14.96 0.45
CA SER A 233 11.74 -15.40 -0.03
C SER A 233 12.71 -14.22 -0.17
N ILE A 234 13.85 -14.29 0.53
CA ILE A 234 14.93 -13.30 0.43
C ILE A 234 15.50 -13.22 -0.99
N VAL A 235 15.49 -14.34 -1.73
CA VAL A 235 15.98 -14.37 -3.11
C VAL A 235 15.10 -13.52 -4.01
N MET A 236 13.78 -13.67 -3.89
CA MET A 236 12.81 -12.88 -4.64
C MET A 236 12.85 -11.41 -4.22
N THR A 237 12.87 -11.13 -2.92
CA THR A 237 13.02 -9.77 -2.36
C THR A 237 14.28 -9.08 -2.90
N LEU A 238 15.43 -9.76 -2.92
CA LEU A 238 16.67 -9.24 -3.50
C LEU A 238 16.57 -9.00 -5.01
N GLY A 239 15.87 -9.87 -5.75
CA GLY A 239 15.58 -9.67 -7.16
C GLY A 239 14.83 -8.36 -7.42
N TRP A 240 13.77 -8.08 -6.67
CA TRP A 240 13.01 -6.83 -6.77
C TRP A 240 13.83 -5.60 -6.38
N ILE A 241 14.68 -5.70 -5.36
CA ILE A 241 15.58 -4.62 -4.95
C ILE A 241 16.58 -4.30 -6.05
N VAL A 242 17.18 -5.32 -6.68
CA VAL A 242 18.12 -5.15 -7.79
C VAL A 242 17.40 -4.49 -8.97
N LEU A 243 16.19 -4.93 -9.32
CA LEU A 243 15.40 -4.31 -10.38
C LEU A 243 15.11 -2.84 -10.11
N LEU A 244 14.62 -2.50 -8.90
CA LEU A 244 14.34 -1.12 -8.49
C LEU A 244 15.62 -0.27 -8.51
N TRP A 245 16.72 -0.81 -7.98
CA TRP A 245 17.99 -0.11 -7.93
C TRP A 245 18.57 0.16 -9.33
N LEU A 246 18.57 -0.85 -10.21
CA LEU A 246 19.05 -0.71 -11.59
C LEU A 246 18.21 0.28 -12.37
N THR A 247 16.90 0.14 -12.38
CA THR A 247 15.98 1.02 -13.14
C THR A 247 16.12 2.48 -12.70
N THR A 248 16.10 2.75 -11.40
CA THR A 248 16.25 4.12 -10.88
C THR A 248 17.64 4.72 -11.17
N THR A 249 18.70 3.90 -11.11
CA THR A 249 20.06 4.32 -11.46
C THR A 249 20.21 4.61 -12.94
N LEU A 250 19.66 3.74 -13.81
CA LEU A 250 19.70 3.92 -15.27
C LEU A 250 18.92 5.17 -15.69
N VAL A 251 17.69 5.34 -15.22
CA VAL A 251 16.87 6.52 -15.51
C VAL A 251 17.57 7.79 -15.02
N GLY A 252 18.12 7.78 -13.79
CA GLY A 252 18.87 8.92 -13.26
C GLY A 252 20.14 9.26 -14.05
N ARG A 253 20.88 8.24 -14.52
CA ARG A 253 22.14 8.42 -15.24
C ARG A 253 21.96 8.81 -16.71
N PHE A 254 20.99 8.20 -17.40
CA PHE A 254 20.78 8.41 -18.83
C PHE A 254 19.81 9.57 -19.14
N LEU A 255 18.96 9.96 -18.17
CA LEU A 255 18.00 11.05 -18.34
C LEU A 255 18.13 12.14 -17.27
N PRO A 256 19.35 12.66 -16.97
CA PRO A 256 19.54 13.67 -15.93
C PRO A 256 18.81 15.00 -16.21
N GLN A 257 18.58 15.33 -17.47
CA GLN A 257 17.86 16.52 -17.93
C GLN A 257 16.35 16.48 -17.68
N VAL A 258 15.80 15.29 -17.38
CA VAL A 258 14.37 15.10 -17.20
C VAL A 258 13.97 15.48 -15.77
N SER A 259 12.79 16.08 -15.61
CA SER A 259 12.28 16.46 -14.28
C SER A 259 12.09 15.24 -13.37
N GLU A 260 12.20 15.42 -12.06
CA GLU A 260 12.06 14.33 -11.08
C GLU A 260 10.71 13.60 -11.20
N VAL A 261 9.62 14.33 -11.48
CA VAL A 261 8.29 13.75 -11.74
C VAL A 261 8.34 12.79 -12.93
N ARG A 262 8.89 13.23 -14.06
CA ARG A 262 8.99 12.39 -15.26
C ARG A 262 9.95 11.22 -15.03
N ARG A 263 11.06 11.41 -14.31
CA ARG A 263 11.96 10.31 -13.93
C ARG A 263 11.29 9.28 -13.04
N PHE A 264 10.42 9.69 -12.11
CA PHE A 264 9.61 8.78 -11.31
C PHE A 264 8.72 7.90 -12.20
N PHE A 265 7.92 8.51 -13.09
CA PHE A 265 7.05 7.75 -13.99
C PHE A 265 7.83 6.88 -14.97
N LEU A 266 8.95 7.37 -15.53
CA LEU A 266 9.81 6.56 -16.40
C LEU A 266 10.43 5.38 -15.66
N SER A 267 10.80 5.55 -14.39
CA SER A 267 11.28 4.45 -13.55
C SER A 267 10.17 3.43 -13.31
N LEU A 268 8.93 3.86 -13.06
CA LEU A 268 7.79 2.94 -12.91
C LEU A 268 7.49 2.17 -14.18
N VAL A 269 7.48 2.84 -15.34
CA VAL A 269 7.29 2.17 -16.64
C VAL A 269 8.41 1.17 -16.89
N ALA A 270 9.66 1.54 -16.63
CA ALA A 270 10.80 0.64 -16.78
C ALA A 270 10.69 -0.57 -15.83
N ILE A 271 10.36 -0.34 -14.55
CA ILE A 271 10.16 -1.42 -13.58
C ILE A 271 9.04 -2.34 -14.05
N ALA A 272 7.87 -1.81 -14.42
CA ALA A 272 6.73 -2.62 -14.87
C ALA A 272 7.06 -3.45 -16.11
N ALA A 273 7.82 -2.89 -17.07
CA ALA A 273 8.23 -3.59 -18.29
C ALA A 273 9.11 -4.83 -18.01
N PHE A 274 9.88 -4.83 -16.92
CA PHE A 274 10.69 -5.98 -16.51
C PHE A 274 10.00 -6.86 -15.46
N ALA A 275 9.30 -6.24 -14.50
CA ALA A 275 8.66 -6.94 -13.41
C ALA A 275 7.48 -7.79 -13.88
N ALA A 276 6.67 -7.31 -14.84
CA ALA A 276 5.53 -8.09 -15.30
C ALA A 276 5.93 -9.42 -15.99
N PRO A 277 6.94 -9.48 -16.88
CA PRO A 277 7.44 -10.76 -17.40
C PRO A 277 8.08 -11.67 -16.33
N ILE A 278 8.78 -11.09 -15.36
CA ILE A 278 9.35 -11.88 -14.25
C ILE A 278 8.23 -12.48 -13.40
N GLU A 279 7.22 -11.68 -13.07
CA GLU A 279 6.05 -12.10 -12.30
C GLU A 279 5.28 -13.20 -13.02
N GLU A 280 5.02 -13.05 -14.32
CA GLU A 280 4.44 -14.11 -15.16
C GLU A 280 5.27 -15.39 -15.10
N TRP A 281 6.60 -15.29 -15.26
CA TRP A 281 7.47 -16.45 -15.19
C TRP A 281 7.36 -17.15 -13.83
N LEU A 282 7.33 -16.39 -12.73
CA LEU A 282 7.16 -16.94 -11.38
C LEU A 282 5.81 -17.63 -11.20
N ILE A 283 4.73 -17.05 -11.74
CA ILE A 283 3.37 -17.63 -11.67
C ILE A 283 3.31 -18.94 -12.48
N THR A 284 3.75 -18.90 -13.74
CA THR A 284 3.66 -20.03 -14.67
C THR A 284 4.48 -21.24 -14.21
N HIS A 285 5.58 -21.02 -13.48
CA HIS A 285 6.41 -22.08 -12.92
C HIS A 285 6.03 -22.46 -11.48
N GLY A 286 5.00 -21.83 -10.91
CA GLY A 286 4.50 -22.14 -9.56
C GLY A 286 5.43 -21.68 -8.43
N TYR A 287 6.33 -20.73 -8.69
CA TYR A 287 7.10 -20.03 -7.64
C TYR A 287 6.26 -18.99 -6.92
N ARG A 288 5.20 -18.48 -7.55
CA ARG A 288 4.32 -17.46 -7.00
C ARG A 288 2.86 -17.80 -7.29
N ILE A 289 2.10 -18.09 -6.25
CA ILE A 289 0.74 -18.63 -6.34
C ILE A 289 -0.21 -17.67 -5.63
N TYR A 290 -1.14 -17.06 -6.36
CA TYR A 290 -2.16 -16.20 -5.77
C TYR A 290 -3.19 -17.02 -4.98
N SER A 291 -3.66 -16.46 -3.87
CA SER A 291 -4.75 -17.02 -3.05
C SER A 291 -6.04 -17.20 -3.85
N ALA A 292 -6.95 -18.05 -3.34
CA ALA A 292 -8.24 -18.28 -3.98
C ALA A 292 -9.09 -17.00 -3.98
N SER A 293 -9.09 -16.26 -2.86
CA SER A 293 -9.75 -14.95 -2.75
C SER A 293 -9.19 -13.95 -3.77
N ALA A 294 -7.87 -13.88 -3.96
CA ALA A 294 -7.27 -12.98 -4.96
C ALA A 294 -7.64 -13.37 -6.40
N GLN A 295 -7.67 -14.67 -6.70
CA GLN A 295 -8.07 -15.16 -8.02
C GLN A 295 -9.56 -14.96 -8.30
N ALA A 296 -10.42 -15.08 -7.30
CA ALA A 296 -11.86 -14.79 -7.40
C ALA A 296 -12.11 -13.31 -7.74
N ASP A 297 -11.19 -12.44 -7.32
CA ASP A 297 -11.15 -11.02 -7.65
C ASP A 297 -10.51 -10.72 -9.02
N PHE A 298 -10.18 -11.70 -9.85
CA PHE A 298 -9.80 -11.40 -11.24
C PHE A 298 -11.04 -11.23 -12.12
N SER A 299 -11.00 -10.28 -13.04
CA SER A 299 -12.07 -10.06 -14.03
C SER A 299 -12.18 -11.18 -15.07
N GLY A 300 -11.21 -12.08 -15.11
CA GLY A 300 -11.05 -13.10 -16.13
C GLY A 300 -10.38 -12.59 -17.41
N PHE A 301 -10.08 -11.29 -17.52
CA PHE A 301 -9.31 -10.77 -18.65
C PHE A 301 -7.83 -11.09 -18.50
N LEU A 302 -7.31 -11.81 -19.49
CA LEU A 302 -5.89 -12.12 -19.60
C LEU A 302 -5.26 -11.23 -20.66
N THR A 303 -4.01 -10.82 -20.42
CA THR A 303 -3.24 -10.14 -21.46
C THR A 303 -2.92 -11.06 -22.64
N PRO A 304 -2.81 -10.54 -23.86
CA PRO A 304 -2.68 -11.36 -25.06
C PRO A 304 -1.30 -12.01 -25.22
N ILE A 305 -0.25 -11.47 -24.58
CA ILE A 305 1.13 -11.95 -24.73
C ILE A 305 1.50 -12.90 -23.60
N THR A 306 1.26 -12.48 -22.35
CA THR A 306 1.73 -13.19 -21.16
C THR A 306 0.66 -14.11 -20.55
N HIS A 307 -0.57 -14.06 -21.05
CA HIS A 307 -1.74 -14.73 -20.47
C HIS A 307 -1.92 -14.47 -18.97
N MET A 308 -1.29 -13.42 -18.43
CA MET A 308 -1.40 -13.02 -17.04
C MET A 308 -2.70 -12.24 -16.81
N PRO A 309 -3.37 -12.40 -15.67
CA PRO A 309 -4.53 -11.58 -15.31
C PRO A 309 -4.20 -10.09 -15.37
N ILE A 310 -5.11 -9.30 -15.95
CA ILE A 310 -4.88 -7.87 -16.17
C ILE A 310 -4.68 -7.13 -14.85
N GLU A 311 -5.33 -7.58 -13.77
CA GLU A 311 -5.19 -7.06 -12.42
C GLU A 311 -3.74 -7.15 -11.93
N VAL A 312 -3.06 -8.26 -12.19
CA VAL A 312 -1.64 -8.43 -11.82
C VAL A 312 -0.77 -7.44 -12.59
N VAL A 313 -1.01 -7.26 -13.88
CA VAL A 313 -0.28 -6.29 -14.72
C VAL A 313 -0.45 -4.85 -14.22
N PHE A 314 -1.66 -4.49 -13.77
CA PHE A 314 -1.93 -3.18 -13.18
C PHE A 314 -1.40 -3.03 -11.75
N ALA A 315 -1.40 -4.11 -10.98
CA ALA A 315 -0.92 -4.13 -9.60
C ALA A 315 0.58 -3.78 -9.52
N VAL A 316 1.38 -4.37 -10.41
CA VAL A 316 2.84 -4.19 -10.45
C VAL A 316 3.25 -2.69 -10.41
N PRO A 317 2.88 -1.82 -11.37
CA PRO A 317 3.29 -0.41 -11.33
C PRO A 317 2.73 0.35 -10.13
N CYS A 318 1.53 -0.01 -9.64
CA CYS A 318 0.91 0.64 -8.48
C CYS A 318 1.65 0.31 -7.18
N TYR A 319 1.99 -0.95 -6.95
CA TYR A 319 2.80 -1.38 -5.81
C TYR A 319 4.20 -0.77 -5.85
N PHE A 320 4.85 -0.80 -7.01
CA PHE A 320 6.16 -0.16 -7.16
C PHE A 320 6.08 1.36 -7.01
N ALA A 321 4.94 2.01 -7.25
CA ALA A 321 4.77 3.43 -6.95
C ALA A 321 4.86 3.72 -5.44
N LEU A 322 4.25 2.88 -4.61
CA LEU A 322 4.35 2.99 -3.14
C LEU A 322 5.79 2.75 -2.67
N ILE A 323 6.41 1.66 -3.12
CA ILE A 323 7.80 1.30 -2.77
C ILE A 323 8.76 2.41 -3.22
N LEU A 324 8.69 2.83 -4.49
CA LEU A 324 9.58 3.83 -5.05
C LEU A 324 9.39 5.19 -4.37
N GLY A 325 8.14 5.55 -4.05
CA GLY A 325 7.82 6.75 -3.29
C GLY A 325 8.46 6.72 -1.90
N PHE A 326 8.27 5.64 -1.15
CA PHE A 326 8.91 5.41 0.15
C PHE A 326 10.44 5.51 0.08
N VAL A 327 11.04 4.80 -0.88
CA VAL A 327 12.49 4.76 -1.06
C VAL A 327 13.05 6.14 -1.39
N ASN A 328 12.43 6.87 -2.33
CA ASN A 328 12.92 8.18 -2.73
C ASN A 328 12.70 9.24 -1.65
N TYR A 329 11.58 9.20 -0.93
CA TYR A 329 11.38 10.05 0.25
C TYR A 329 12.53 9.88 1.25
N TRP A 330 12.83 8.65 1.65
CA TRP A 330 13.88 8.40 2.64
C TRP A 330 15.28 8.75 2.12
N LYS A 331 15.58 8.49 0.85
CA LYS A 331 16.84 8.94 0.23
C LYS A 331 17.01 10.45 0.36
N ILE A 332 15.99 11.21 -0.05
CA ILE A 332 16.00 12.68 -0.01
C ILE A 332 16.12 13.18 1.43
N THR A 333 15.29 12.71 2.35
CA THR A 333 15.28 13.13 3.75
C THR A 333 16.63 12.86 4.43
N LEU A 334 17.24 11.69 4.20
CA LEU A 334 18.50 11.32 4.82
C LEU A 334 19.72 12.01 4.20
N ASP A 335 19.61 12.52 2.98
CA ASP A 335 20.66 13.31 2.34
C ASP A 335 20.60 14.80 2.68
N ASN A 336 19.40 15.33 2.92
CA ASN A 336 19.20 16.76 3.16
C ASN A 336 19.21 17.16 4.65
N LYS A 337 19.44 16.21 5.58
CA LYS A 337 19.42 16.45 7.04
C LYS A 337 18.22 17.30 7.51
N ALA A 338 17.06 17.12 6.87
CA ALA A 338 15.82 17.82 7.19
C ALA A 338 15.14 17.25 8.45
#